data_AF-W8RXX8-F1
#
_entry.id   AF-W8RXX8-F1
#
_cell.length_a   1.000
_cell.length_b   1.000
_cell.length_c   1.000
_cell.angle_alpha   90.00
_cell.angle_beta   90.00
_cell.angle_gamma   90.00
#
_symmetry.space_group_name_H-M   'P 1'
#
loop_
_entity.id
_entity.type
_entity.pdbx_description
1 polymer ?
#
loop_
_entity_poly.entity_id
_entity_poly.type
_entity_poly.pdbx_seq_one_letter_code
_entity_poly.pdbx_strand_id
1 'polypeptide(L)'
;MSLLRYGYVTGPILGVLWAFVMATTLAVLLSFTTGEAFRPGLWGCLVLGALVGLAAPENRVGWLLAVGAAVLGVALSYTPVSPIHVADTVGLGGHLAAGVGFGVGLAWPVMVMMAGAARGALNRHEWEEAVIRFLTGFGYIFFTAIVAIPFYVMVMTSLKTQGELIANPLDFSIDLSQGWDLFRSYSELFRDFNFGQYMWTSFYVSVLTVFITLAFSIPGAYAVARLKFRGQKSLSRSILLIYMVPMIVLALPIYIVFSMTGLRNSITGIVMIYPVTTIPVALYMLQGYFRGLPGEVEEAGLMDGLNRLQVIWKITLPLSLPALASVSLYVFMIAWNEFLLAFMLLDDPSKFTLTRGIASLNSSEIPRQHLMAGAVIATVPVMALFLGLEKFMTRGLTAGSVKG
;
A
#
# COMPACT_ATOMS: atom_id res chain seq x y z
N MET A 1 32.44 8.37 -20.31
CA MET A 1 31.15 7.75 -20.71
C MET A 1 31.28 6.70 -21.82
N SER A 2 32.23 6.79 -22.76
CA SER A 2 32.40 5.79 -23.83
C SER A 2 32.83 4.40 -23.33
N LEU A 3 33.64 4.33 -22.26
CA LEU A 3 34.10 3.07 -21.65
C LEU A 3 32.98 2.23 -21.01
N LEU A 4 31.85 2.86 -20.64
CA LEU A 4 30.70 2.17 -20.04
C LEU A 4 29.83 1.45 -21.07
N ARG A 5 30.06 1.66 -22.37
CA ARG A 5 29.31 1.04 -23.48
C ARG A 5 30.07 -0.16 -24.06
N TYR A 6 30.64 -0.97 -23.19
CA TYR A 6 31.24 -2.24 -23.59
C TYR A 6 30.60 -3.33 -22.75
N GLY A 7 30.12 -4.41 -23.38
CA GLY A 7 29.41 -5.48 -22.67
C GLY A 7 30.24 -6.11 -21.56
N TYR A 8 31.55 -6.26 -21.78
CA TYR A 8 32.49 -6.73 -20.76
C TYR A 8 32.73 -5.75 -19.59
N VAL A 9 32.23 -4.50 -19.67
CA VAL A 9 32.26 -3.51 -18.59
C VAL A 9 30.86 -3.35 -17.99
N THR A 10 29.84 -3.17 -18.82
CA THR A 10 28.44 -2.98 -18.38
C THR A 10 27.93 -4.21 -17.64
N GLY A 11 28.16 -5.41 -18.19
CA GLY A 11 27.71 -6.66 -17.60
C GLY A 11 28.20 -6.86 -16.16
N PRO A 12 29.51 -6.76 -15.90
CA PRO A 12 30.05 -6.88 -14.54
C PRO A 12 29.55 -5.81 -13.57
N ILE A 13 29.44 -4.55 -14.02
CA ILE A 13 28.91 -3.47 -13.17
C ILE A 13 27.47 -3.77 -12.76
N LEU A 14 26.60 -4.11 -13.73
CA LEU A 14 25.21 -4.46 -13.43
C LEU A 14 25.11 -5.74 -12.61
N GLY A 15 25.96 -6.74 -12.89
CA GLY A 15 26.02 -7.99 -12.14
C GLY A 15 26.42 -7.80 -10.68
N VAL A 16 27.41 -6.95 -10.40
CA VAL A 16 27.82 -6.60 -9.03
C VAL A 16 26.72 -5.83 -8.30
N LEU A 17 26.13 -4.83 -8.94
CA LEU A 17 25.04 -4.06 -8.34
C LEU A 17 23.84 -4.96 -8.02
N TRP A 18 23.47 -5.83 -8.96
CA TRP A 18 22.37 -6.78 -8.76
C TRP A 18 22.68 -7.84 -7.71
N ALA A 19 23.93 -8.33 -7.65
CA ALA A 19 24.37 -9.23 -6.59
C ALA A 19 24.16 -8.62 -5.21
N PHE A 20 24.51 -7.35 -5.01
CA PHE A 20 24.30 -6.68 -3.73
C PHE A 20 22.81 -6.53 -3.39
N VAL A 21 21.97 -6.18 -4.36
CA VAL A 21 20.51 -6.13 -4.19
C VAL A 21 20.00 -7.49 -3.74
N MET A 22 20.34 -8.56 -4.47
CA MET A 22 19.87 -9.91 -4.15
C MET A 22 20.39 -10.43 -2.83
N ALA A 23 21.67 -10.21 -2.50
CA ALA A 23 22.23 -10.60 -1.21
C ALA A 23 21.52 -9.89 -0.06
N THR A 24 21.23 -8.59 -0.20
CA THR A 24 20.52 -7.82 0.82
C THR A 24 19.08 -8.31 0.97
N THR A 25 18.36 -8.46 -0.14
CA THR A 25 16.96 -8.92 -0.14
C THR A 25 16.83 -10.31 0.46
N LEU A 26 17.69 -11.26 0.07
CA LEU A 26 17.67 -12.62 0.61
C LEU A 26 18.12 -12.66 2.06
N ALA A 27 19.12 -11.87 2.45
CA ALA A 27 19.54 -11.79 3.85
C ALA A 27 18.39 -11.30 4.74
N VAL A 28 17.68 -10.24 4.33
CA VAL A 28 16.51 -9.75 5.07
C VAL A 28 15.42 -10.81 5.12
N LEU A 29 15.07 -11.41 3.98
CA LEU A 29 14.01 -12.42 3.89
C LEU A 29 14.32 -13.63 4.77
N LEU A 30 15.54 -14.17 4.67
CA LEU A 30 15.96 -15.33 5.47
C LEU A 30 15.99 -14.99 6.96
N SER A 31 16.55 -13.83 7.33
CA SER A 31 16.55 -13.39 8.74
C SER A 31 15.14 -13.26 9.30
N PHE A 32 14.19 -12.76 8.51
CA PHE A 32 12.79 -12.65 8.93
C PHE A 32 12.12 -14.03 9.05
N THR A 33 12.45 -14.98 8.18
CA THR A 33 11.84 -16.31 8.21
C THR A 33 12.41 -17.23 9.29
N THR A 34 13.70 -17.13 9.61
CA THR A 34 14.37 -18.07 10.52
C THR A 34 14.71 -17.46 11.88
N GLY A 35 14.71 -16.12 12.01
CA GLY A 35 15.16 -15.42 13.23
C GLY A 35 16.67 -15.36 13.42
N GLU A 36 17.43 -15.95 12.50
CA GLU A 36 18.89 -16.02 12.54
C GLU A 36 19.52 -14.87 11.74
N ALA A 37 20.76 -14.52 12.04
CA ALA A 37 21.43 -13.43 11.36
C ALA A 37 21.97 -13.85 9.98
N PHE A 38 21.44 -13.27 8.91
CA PHE A 38 22.02 -13.30 7.56
C PHE A 38 22.53 -11.91 7.20
N ARG A 39 23.72 -11.82 6.61
CA ARG A 39 24.34 -10.53 6.25
C ARG A 39 24.87 -10.56 4.82
N PRO A 40 24.61 -9.54 3.99
CA PRO A 40 25.20 -9.47 2.66
C PRO A 40 26.73 -9.34 2.75
N GLY A 41 27.45 -10.18 2.03
CA GLY A 41 28.91 -10.20 1.97
C GLY A 41 29.43 -9.46 0.73
N LEU A 42 30.27 -8.45 0.94
CA LEU A 42 30.76 -7.58 -0.13
C LEU A 42 31.59 -8.35 -1.16
N TRP A 43 32.55 -9.16 -0.70
CA TRP A 43 33.49 -9.85 -1.58
C TRP A 43 32.83 -10.91 -2.45
N GLY A 44 31.92 -11.72 -1.88
CA GLY A 44 31.17 -12.70 -2.65
C GLY A 44 30.27 -12.06 -3.72
N CYS A 45 29.63 -10.93 -3.38
CA CYS A 45 28.84 -10.16 -4.35
C CYS A 45 29.70 -9.57 -5.48
N LEU A 46 30.87 -9.01 -5.14
CA LEU A 46 31.81 -8.47 -6.12
C LEU A 46 32.28 -9.55 -7.10
N VAL A 47 32.74 -10.70 -6.58
CA VAL A 47 33.34 -11.77 -7.39
C VAL A 47 32.27 -12.47 -8.23
N LEU A 48 31.21 -12.99 -7.61
CA LEU A 48 30.18 -13.71 -8.36
C LEU A 48 29.37 -12.79 -9.27
N GLY A 49 29.06 -11.57 -8.82
CA GLY A 49 28.37 -10.57 -9.64
C GLY A 49 29.16 -10.20 -10.89
N ALA A 50 30.47 -9.97 -10.75
CA ALA A 50 31.33 -9.67 -11.89
C ALA A 50 31.44 -10.86 -12.86
N LEU A 51 31.63 -12.08 -12.35
CA LEU A 51 31.75 -13.30 -13.17
C LEU A 51 30.47 -13.59 -13.95
N VAL A 52 29.31 -13.55 -13.28
CA VAL A 52 28.00 -13.74 -13.93
C VAL A 52 27.75 -12.62 -14.94
N GLY A 53 28.06 -11.37 -14.59
CA GLY A 53 27.94 -10.22 -15.48
C GLY A 53 28.81 -10.31 -16.73
N LEU A 54 30.03 -10.85 -16.62
CA LEU A 54 30.91 -11.11 -17.77
C LEU A 54 30.35 -12.22 -18.68
N ALA A 55 29.72 -13.24 -18.10
CA ALA A 55 29.22 -14.40 -18.82
C ALA A 55 27.84 -14.15 -19.47
N ALA A 56 27.02 -13.29 -18.90
CA ALA A 56 25.64 -13.04 -19.31
C ALA A 56 25.43 -12.68 -20.80
N PRO A 57 26.28 -11.86 -21.46
CA PRO A 57 26.12 -11.55 -22.88
C PRO A 57 26.22 -12.75 -23.84
N GLU A 58 26.76 -13.89 -23.39
CA GLU A 58 27.06 -15.03 -24.29
C GLU A 58 25.86 -15.97 -24.55
N ASN A 59 24.74 -15.77 -23.84
CA ASN A 59 23.36 -16.29 -24.00
C ASN A 59 23.13 -17.77 -24.46
N ARG A 60 24.16 -18.61 -24.64
CA ARG A 60 23.99 -19.97 -25.19
C ARG A 60 23.64 -21.00 -24.13
N VAL A 61 23.93 -20.76 -22.84
CA VAL A 61 23.61 -21.71 -21.77
C VAL A 61 23.27 -21.05 -20.42
N GLY A 62 22.25 -20.20 -20.41
CA GLY A 62 21.93 -19.41 -19.22
C GLY A 62 21.59 -20.22 -17.96
N TRP A 63 20.94 -21.37 -18.12
CA TRP A 63 20.63 -22.25 -16.98
C TRP A 63 21.89 -22.84 -16.33
N LEU A 64 22.98 -23.10 -17.09
CA LEU A 64 24.25 -23.54 -16.52
C LEU A 64 24.91 -22.45 -15.68
N LEU A 65 24.77 -21.18 -16.07
CA LEU A 65 25.26 -20.06 -15.27
C LEU A 65 24.50 -19.96 -13.94
N ALA A 66 23.18 -20.17 -13.96
CA ALA A 66 22.38 -20.20 -12.73
C ALA A 66 22.73 -21.37 -11.82
N VAL A 67 22.89 -22.58 -12.37
CA VAL A 67 23.33 -23.75 -11.61
C VAL A 67 24.74 -23.54 -11.06
N GLY A 68 25.68 -23.05 -11.87
CA GLY A 68 27.04 -22.75 -11.44
C GLY A 68 27.10 -21.70 -10.34
N ALA A 69 26.35 -20.60 -10.48
CA ALA A 69 26.25 -19.57 -9.46
C ALA A 69 25.61 -20.09 -8.16
N ALA A 70 24.61 -20.97 -8.25
CA ALA A 70 23.99 -21.60 -7.08
C ALA A 70 24.97 -22.55 -6.36
N VAL A 71 25.67 -23.42 -7.09
CA VAL A 71 26.67 -24.32 -6.52
C VAL A 71 27.81 -23.53 -5.86
N LEU A 72 28.33 -22.50 -6.53
CA LEU A 72 29.36 -21.64 -5.98
C LEU A 72 28.85 -20.83 -4.79
N GLY A 73 27.61 -20.33 -4.83
CA GLY A 73 26.99 -19.63 -3.70
C GLY A 73 26.89 -20.51 -2.46
N VAL A 74 26.49 -21.77 -2.62
CA VAL A 74 26.45 -22.75 -1.52
C VAL A 74 27.86 -23.07 -1.03
N ALA A 75 28.79 -23.40 -1.93
CA ALA A 75 30.17 -23.74 -1.55
C ALA A 75 30.87 -22.59 -0.80
N LEU A 76 30.66 -21.35 -1.27
CA LEU A 76 31.22 -20.15 -0.65
C LEU A 76 30.52 -19.77 0.65
N SER A 77 29.30 -20.26 0.93
CA SER A 77 28.56 -19.93 2.16
C SER A 77 29.31 -20.30 3.45
N TYR A 78 30.23 -21.27 3.38
CA TYR A 78 31.09 -21.70 4.48
C TYR A 78 32.42 -20.94 4.56
N THR A 79 32.61 -19.94 3.71
CA THR A 79 33.88 -19.21 3.55
C THR A 79 33.71 -17.72 3.87
N PRO A 80 34.80 -17.00 4.19
CA PRO A 80 34.78 -15.54 4.36
C PRO A 80 34.44 -14.76 3.09
N VAL A 81 34.40 -15.41 1.93
CA VAL A 81 34.08 -14.81 0.63
C VAL A 81 32.63 -15.10 0.24
N SER A 82 31.78 -15.47 1.20
CA SER A 82 30.38 -15.73 0.93
C SER A 82 29.65 -14.47 0.45
N PRO A 83 28.73 -14.58 -0.53
CA PRO A 83 27.86 -13.48 -0.89
C PRO A 83 26.82 -13.17 0.18
N ILE A 84 26.49 -14.17 1.00
CA ILE A 84 25.62 -14.05 2.19
C ILE A 84 26.34 -14.76 3.32
N HIS A 85 26.71 -14.03 4.36
CA HIS A 85 27.24 -14.59 5.60
C HIS A 85 26.08 -15.12 6.44
N VAL A 86 26.22 -16.35 6.88
CA VAL A 86 25.23 -17.10 7.65
C VAL A 86 25.80 -17.29 9.07
N ALA A 87 24.97 -17.15 10.09
CA ALA A 87 25.37 -17.40 11.48
C ALA A 87 25.71 -18.89 11.71
N ASP A 88 26.65 -19.16 12.62
CA ASP A 88 27.13 -20.52 12.91
C ASP A 88 26.05 -21.46 13.49
N THR A 89 24.95 -20.89 13.99
CA THR A 89 23.76 -21.57 14.51
C THR A 89 22.88 -22.17 13.43
N VAL A 90 23.04 -21.75 12.17
CA VAL A 90 22.17 -22.13 11.06
C VAL A 90 22.60 -23.47 10.48
N GLY A 91 21.68 -24.43 10.43
CA GLY A 91 21.91 -25.74 9.83
C GLY A 91 22.10 -25.69 8.30
N LEU A 92 22.45 -26.84 7.72
CA LEU A 92 22.71 -27.00 6.28
C LEU A 92 21.57 -26.48 5.38
N GLY A 93 20.31 -26.59 5.82
CA GLY A 93 19.16 -26.06 5.08
C GLY A 93 19.22 -24.55 4.83
N GLY A 94 19.68 -23.76 5.81
CA GLY A 94 19.80 -22.30 5.65
C GLY A 94 20.96 -21.91 4.74
N HIS A 95 22.08 -22.64 4.79
CA HIS A 95 23.19 -22.47 3.85
C HIS A 95 22.77 -22.78 2.41
N LEU A 96 22.00 -23.86 2.20
CA LEU A 96 21.44 -24.20 0.89
C LEU A 96 20.47 -23.13 0.40
N ALA A 97 19.55 -22.67 1.25
CA ALA A 97 18.58 -21.65 0.90
C ALA A 97 19.26 -20.32 0.50
N ALA A 98 20.25 -19.88 1.28
CA ALA A 98 21.03 -18.68 1.00
C ALA A 98 21.82 -18.81 -0.31
N GLY A 99 22.57 -19.90 -0.48
CA GLY A 99 23.44 -20.10 -1.64
C GLY A 99 22.67 -20.31 -2.94
N VAL A 100 21.66 -21.19 -2.95
CA VAL A 100 20.84 -21.47 -4.13
C VAL A 100 19.98 -20.26 -4.49
N GLY A 101 19.33 -19.65 -3.49
CA GLY A 101 18.52 -18.46 -3.68
C GLY A 101 19.33 -17.31 -4.27
N PHE A 102 20.53 -17.06 -3.75
CA PHE A 102 21.43 -16.04 -4.27
C PHE A 102 21.88 -16.35 -5.70
N GLY A 103 22.34 -17.57 -5.97
CA GLY A 103 22.85 -17.95 -7.29
C GLY A 103 21.80 -17.85 -8.39
N VAL A 104 20.58 -18.37 -8.14
CA VAL A 104 19.46 -18.28 -9.09
C VAL A 104 19.01 -16.82 -9.24
N GLY A 105 18.83 -16.12 -8.12
CA GLY A 105 18.38 -14.73 -8.09
C GLY A 105 19.39 -13.75 -8.69
N LEU A 106 20.67 -14.09 -8.71
CA LEU A 106 21.72 -13.34 -9.40
C LEU A 106 21.74 -13.66 -10.91
N ALA A 107 21.90 -14.93 -11.25
CA ALA A 107 22.17 -15.32 -12.63
C ALA A 107 21.00 -15.06 -13.57
N TRP A 108 19.78 -15.46 -13.19
CA TRP A 108 18.62 -15.35 -14.08
C TRP A 108 18.32 -13.90 -14.48
N PRO A 109 18.20 -12.94 -13.54
CA PRO A 109 17.90 -11.56 -13.88
C PRO A 109 19.04 -10.86 -14.62
N VAL A 110 20.31 -11.12 -14.27
CA VAL A 110 21.45 -10.50 -14.98
C VAL A 110 21.50 -10.95 -16.44
N MET A 111 21.15 -12.21 -16.74
CA MET A 111 21.01 -12.68 -18.12
C MET A 111 19.87 -11.97 -18.86
N VAL A 112 18.72 -11.78 -18.19
CA VAL A 112 17.61 -11.00 -18.77
C VAL A 112 18.02 -9.54 -19.00
N MET A 113 18.74 -8.93 -18.07
CA MET A 113 19.24 -7.55 -18.22
C MET A 113 20.18 -7.42 -19.42
N MET A 114 21.08 -8.38 -19.62
CA MET A 114 22.05 -8.37 -20.73
C MET A 114 21.55 -9.07 -22.00
N ALA A 115 20.30 -9.52 -22.06
CA ALA A 115 19.80 -10.26 -23.22
C ALA A 115 19.76 -9.36 -24.46
N GLY A 116 20.51 -9.74 -25.49
CA GLY A 116 20.69 -8.97 -26.73
C GLY A 116 21.93 -8.06 -26.75
N ALA A 117 22.63 -7.92 -25.62
CA ALA A 117 23.83 -7.09 -25.54
C ALA A 117 25.07 -7.82 -26.10
N ALA A 118 25.85 -7.15 -26.94
CA ALA A 118 27.12 -7.69 -27.43
C ALA A 118 28.19 -7.68 -26.33
N ARG A 119 29.18 -8.59 -26.40
CA ARG A 119 30.34 -8.54 -25.49
C ARG A 119 31.23 -7.30 -25.70
N GLY A 120 31.36 -6.86 -26.94
CA GLY A 120 32.21 -5.74 -27.35
C GLY A 120 31.53 -4.38 -27.16
N ALA A 121 31.73 -3.46 -28.09
CA ALA A 121 31.08 -2.16 -28.05
C ALA A 121 29.55 -2.32 -28.17
N LEU A 122 28.82 -1.73 -27.23
CA LEU A 122 27.37 -1.70 -27.19
C LEU A 122 26.85 -0.49 -27.95
N ASN A 123 25.78 -0.71 -28.69
CA ASN A 123 24.98 0.39 -29.21
C ASN A 123 24.32 1.15 -28.04
N ARG A 124 23.97 2.42 -28.29
CA ARG A 124 23.25 3.23 -27.28
C ARG A 124 21.98 2.53 -26.80
N HIS A 125 21.23 1.91 -27.71
CA HIS A 125 19.99 1.21 -27.40
C HIS A 125 20.23 -0.02 -26.51
N GLU A 126 21.19 -0.87 -26.84
CA GLU A 126 21.53 -2.08 -26.05
C GLU A 126 21.97 -1.71 -24.63
N TRP A 127 22.77 -0.66 -24.49
CA TRP A 127 23.20 -0.17 -23.18
C TRP A 127 22.03 0.43 -22.39
N GLU A 128 21.21 1.28 -23.01
CA GLU A 128 20.02 1.88 -22.36
C GLU A 128 19.03 0.80 -21.94
N GLU A 129 18.79 -0.21 -22.77
CA GLU A 129 17.87 -1.31 -22.48
C GLU A 129 18.36 -2.15 -21.29
N ALA A 130 19.65 -2.48 -21.22
CA ALA A 130 20.21 -3.22 -20.09
C ALA A 130 20.07 -2.44 -18.77
N VAL A 131 20.34 -1.13 -18.80
CA VAL A 131 20.18 -0.25 -17.64
C VAL A 131 18.71 -0.13 -17.24
N ILE A 132 17.79 0.04 -18.20
CA ILE A 132 16.35 0.11 -17.92
C ILE A 132 15.85 -1.19 -17.28
N ARG A 133 16.23 -2.36 -17.82
CA ARG A 133 15.86 -3.67 -17.23
C ARG A 133 16.37 -3.81 -15.80
N PHE A 134 17.60 -3.38 -15.53
CA PHE A 134 18.14 -3.32 -14.16
C PHE A 134 17.30 -2.40 -13.26
N LEU A 135 17.05 -1.16 -13.69
CA LEU A 135 16.27 -0.19 -12.92
C LEU A 135 14.83 -0.64 -12.67
N THR A 136 14.21 -1.32 -13.64
CA THR A 136 12.88 -1.93 -13.48
C THR A 136 12.90 -3.05 -12.45
N GLY A 137 13.86 -3.98 -12.54
CA GLY A 137 14.00 -5.07 -11.56
C GLY A 137 14.29 -4.56 -10.16
N PHE A 138 15.23 -3.60 -10.03
CA PHE A 138 15.56 -2.95 -8.77
C PHE A 138 14.35 -2.20 -8.21
N GLY A 139 13.65 -1.45 -9.06
CA GLY A 139 12.43 -0.73 -8.70
C GLY A 139 11.38 -1.66 -8.13
N TYR A 140 11.10 -2.80 -8.76
CA TYR A 140 10.16 -3.79 -8.21
C TYR A 140 10.57 -4.28 -6.82
N ILE A 141 11.82 -4.71 -6.63
CA ILE A 141 12.29 -5.18 -5.32
C ILE A 141 12.21 -4.06 -4.28
N PHE A 142 12.70 -2.87 -4.60
CA PHE A 142 12.76 -1.72 -3.69
C PHE A 142 11.36 -1.25 -3.27
N PHE A 143 10.45 -1.04 -4.23
CA PHE A 143 9.09 -0.59 -3.96
C PHE A 143 8.25 -1.67 -3.27
N THR A 144 8.44 -2.94 -3.58
CA THR A 144 7.79 -4.02 -2.84
C THR A 144 8.33 -4.07 -1.40
N ALA A 145 9.63 -3.97 -1.18
CA ALA A 145 10.22 -4.03 0.16
C ALA A 145 9.80 -2.85 1.04
N ILE A 146 9.86 -1.61 0.52
CA ILE A 146 9.50 -0.42 1.30
C ILE A 146 8.02 -0.41 1.72
N VAL A 147 7.15 -1.05 0.93
CA VAL A 147 5.73 -1.21 1.25
C VAL A 147 5.51 -2.40 2.16
N ALA A 148 6.03 -3.59 1.82
CA ALA A 148 5.71 -4.84 2.51
C ALA A 148 6.34 -4.95 3.90
N ILE A 149 7.57 -4.46 4.09
CA ILE A 149 8.30 -4.62 5.36
C ILE A 149 7.54 -3.98 6.54
N PRO A 150 7.05 -2.73 6.47
CA PRO A 150 6.26 -2.15 7.56
C PRO A 150 5.02 -2.97 7.94
N PHE A 151 4.29 -3.51 6.95
CA PHE A 151 3.13 -4.38 7.22
C PHE A 151 3.55 -5.71 7.83
N TYR A 152 4.67 -6.30 7.38
CA TYR A 152 5.23 -7.49 7.99
C TYR A 152 5.59 -7.25 9.46
N VAL A 153 6.31 -6.16 9.76
CA VAL A 153 6.69 -5.80 11.13
C VAL A 153 5.45 -5.57 11.99
N MET A 154 4.41 -4.92 11.46
CA MET A 154 3.14 -4.73 12.14
C MET A 154 2.49 -6.07 12.52
N VAL A 155 2.39 -7.01 11.58
CA VAL A 155 1.83 -8.36 11.83
C VAL A 155 2.71 -9.15 12.79
N MET A 156 4.01 -9.24 12.54
CA MET A 156 4.96 -9.93 13.41
C MET A 156 4.89 -9.43 14.85
N THR A 157 4.91 -8.11 15.05
CA THR A 157 4.85 -7.51 16.40
C THR A 157 3.53 -7.81 17.10
N SER A 158 2.42 -7.93 16.36
CA SER A 158 1.11 -8.27 16.92
C SER A 158 0.98 -9.73 17.37
N LEU A 159 1.87 -10.60 16.89
CA LEU A 159 1.90 -12.03 17.20
C LEU A 159 2.86 -12.36 18.35
N LYS A 160 3.68 -11.40 18.80
CA LYS A 160 4.70 -11.59 19.84
C LYS A 160 4.25 -11.12 21.22
N THR A 161 4.97 -11.59 22.24
CA THR A 161 4.83 -11.07 23.60
C THR A 161 5.60 -9.78 23.81
N GLN A 162 5.13 -8.92 24.71
CA GLN A 162 5.91 -7.75 25.17
C GLN A 162 7.30 -8.16 25.68
N GLY A 163 7.40 -9.30 26.39
CA GLY A 163 8.65 -9.81 26.92
C GLY A 163 9.64 -10.17 25.81
N GLU A 164 9.17 -10.81 24.74
CA GLU A 164 9.96 -11.17 23.56
C GLU A 164 10.45 -9.90 22.84
N LEU A 165 9.55 -8.93 22.65
CA LEU A 165 9.88 -7.65 21.99
C LEU A 165 10.90 -6.83 22.78
N ILE A 166 10.87 -6.89 24.12
CA ILE A 166 11.86 -6.23 24.98
C ILE A 166 13.18 -7.00 25.00
N ALA A 167 13.13 -8.33 25.07
CA ALA A 167 14.32 -9.19 25.14
C ALA A 167 15.14 -9.13 23.85
N ASN A 168 14.48 -9.17 22.70
CA ASN A 168 15.13 -9.03 21.40
C ASN A 168 14.27 -8.21 20.41
N PRO A 169 14.42 -6.87 20.40
CA PRO A 169 13.64 -6.01 19.50
C PRO A 169 14.00 -6.19 18.01
N LEU A 170 15.07 -6.91 17.70
CA LEU A 170 15.52 -7.18 16.33
C LEU A 170 15.18 -8.61 15.87
N ASP A 171 14.44 -9.36 16.68
CA ASP A 171 13.90 -10.65 16.25
C ASP A 171 12.64 -10.42 15.40
N PHE A 172 12.80 -10.60 14.09
CA PHE A 172 11.72 -10.49 13.12
C PHE A 172 11.07 -11.84 12.78
N SER A 173 11.43 -12.93 13.46
CA SER A 173 10.84 -14.25 13.23
C SER A 173 9.43 -14.38 13.78
N ILE A 174 8.71 -15.40 13.30
CA ILE A 174 7.40 -15.79 13.80
C ILE A 174 7.52 -17.24 14.28
N ASP A 175 7.31 -17.47 15.57
CA ASP A 175 7.35 -18.80 16.17
C ASP A 175 6.02 -19.53 15.93
N LEU A 176 5.95 -20.27 14.84
CA LEU A 176 4.77 -21.06 14.47
C LEU A 176 4.50 -22.23 15.41
N SER A 177 5.44 -22.60 16.30
CA SER A 177 5.25 -23.68 17.26
C SER A 177 4.23 -23.34 18.35
N GLN A 178 3.96 -22.04 18.56
CA GLN A 178 2.96 -21.54 19.52
C GLN A 178 1.51 -21.84 19.08
N GLY A 179 1.27 -22.24 17.83
CA GLY A 179 -0.06 -22.63 17.35
C GLY A 179 -1.10 -21.51 17.51
N TRP A 180 -2.17 -21.78 18.25
CA TRP A 180 -3.25 -20.81 18.48
C TRP A 180 -2.89 -19.68 19.44
N ASP A 181 -1.90 -19.88 20.32
CA ASP A 181 -1.47 -18.87 21.29
C ASP A 181 -0.83 -17.65 20.58
N LEU A 182 -0.38 -17.82 19.34
CA LEU A 182 0.10 -16.74 18.48
C LEU A 182 -0.95 -15.62 18.30
N PHE A 183 -2.24 -15.96 18.36
CA PHE A 183 -3.35 -15.02 18.20
C PHE A 183 -3.90 -14.48 19.52
N ARG A 184 -3.26 -14.77 20.66
CA ARG A 184 -3.74 -14.34 21.99
C ARG A 184 -3.97 -12.83 22.09
N SER A 185 -3.10 -12.01 21.51
CA SER A 185 -3.21 -10.55 21.56
C SER A 185 -4.44 -10.02 20.84
N TYR A 186 -4.93 -10.74 19.83
CA TYR A 186 -6.20 -10.46 19.19
C TYR A 186 -7.36 -10.83 20.11
N SER A 187 -7.32 -12.00 20.74
CA SER A 187 -8.38 -12.44 21.66
C SER A 187 -8.51 -11.52 22.89
N GLU A 188 -7.38 -11.11 23.48
CA GLU A 188 -7.29 -10.16 24.60
C GLU A 188 -7.84 -8.80 24.18
N LEU A 189 -7.60 -8.36 22.94
CA LEU A 189 -8.13 -7.11 22.41
C LEU A 189 -9.67 -7.09 22.39
N PHE A 190 -10.29 -8.17 21.91
CA PHE A 190 -11.76 -8.27 21.89
C PHE A 190 -12.37 -8.47 23.27
N ARG A 191 -11.69 -9.20 24.17
CA ARG A 191 -12.19 -9.52 25.51
C ARG A 191 -12.03 -8.38 26.50
N ASP A 192 -10.85 -7.76 26.52
CA ASP A 192 -10.42 -6.89 27.62
C ASP A 192 -10.49 -5.39 27.23
N PHE A 193 -10.46 -5.06 25.93
CA PHE A 193 -10.40 -3.67 25.45
C PHE A 193 -11.66 -3.21 24.68
N ASN A 194 -12.75 -3.99 24.71
CA ASN A 194 -14.02 -3.70 24.02
C ASN A 194 -13.84 -3.38 22.51
N PHE A 195 -12.82 -3.95 21.87
CA PHE A 195 -12.41 -3.54 20.53
C PHE A 195 -13.48 -3.79 19.45
N GLY A 196 -14.32 -4.81 19.66
CA GLY A 196 -15.48 -5.07 18.80
C GLY A 196 -16.45 -3.88 18.72
N GLN A 197 -16.63 -3.15 19.83
CA GLN A 197 -17.47 -1.96 19.88
C GLN A 197 -16.85 -0.79 19.10
N TYR A 198 -15.52 -0.62 19.16
CA TYR A 198 -14.84 0.43 18.40
C TYR A 198 -14.91 0.17 16.89
N MET A 199 -14.74 -1.11 16.50
CA MET A 199 -14.88 -1.54 15.12
C MET A 199 -16.31 -1.31 14.60
N TRP A 200 -17.32 -1.69 15.39
CA TRP A 200 -18.72 -1.46 15.03
C TRP A 200 -19.05 0.03 14.92
N THR A 201 -18.61 0.83 15.90
CA THR A 201 -18.82 2.28 15.91
C THR A 201 -18.19 2.93 14.67
N SER A 202 -16.93 2.60 14.37
CA SER A 202 -16.25 3.13 13.19
C SER A 202 -16.90 2.69 11.88
N PHE A 203 -17.31 1.42 11.77
CA PHE A 203 -18.01 0.92 10.60
C PHE A 203 -19.34 1.65 10.39
N TYR A 204 -20.15 1.73 11.44
CA TYR A 204 -21.44 2.41 11.43
C TYR A 204 -21.31 3.88 11.03
N VAL A 205 -20.41 4.61 11.68
CA VAL A 205 -20.14 6.03 11.36
C VAL A 205 -19.65 6.20 9.93
N SER A 206 -18.74 5.34 9.46
CA SER A 206 -18.16 5.45 8.11
C SER A 206 -19.19 5.18 7.03
N VAL A 207 -20.03 4.15 7.21
CA VAL A 207 -21.12 3.82 6.27
C VAL A 207 -22.13 4.97 6.20
N LEU A 208 -22.57 5.51 7.34
CA LEU A 208 -23.46 6.67 7.35
C LEU A 208 -22.82 7.90 6.71
N THR A 209 -21.53 8.12 6.95
CA THR A 209 -20.79 9.21 6.31
C THR A 209 -20.83 9.07 4.79
N VAL A 210 -20.59 7.88 4.24
CA VAL A 210 -20.69 7.63 2.79
C VAL A 210 -22.08 7.99 2.27
N PHE A 211 -23.14 7.49 2.91
CA PHE A 211 -24.50 7.76 2.45
C PHE A 211 -24.86 9.25 2.50
N ILE A 212 -24.57 9.93 3.60
CA ILE A 212 -24.85 11.36 3.75
C ILE A 212 -24.03 12.16 2.73
N THR A 213 -22.74 11.86 2.62
CA THR A 213 -21.85 12.55 1.68
C THR A 213 -22.29 12.38 0.25
N LEU A 214 -22.69 11.18 -0.18
CA LEU A 214 -23.22 10.97 -1.53
C LEU A 214 -24.57 11.66 -1.75
N ALA A 215 -25.46 11.63 -0.75
CA ALA A 215 -26.76 12.28 -0.84
C ALA A 215 -26.65 13.79 -1.13
N PHE A 216 -25.63 14.46 -0.59
CA PHE A 216 -25.36 15.88 -0.88
C PHE A 216 -24.46 16.09 -2.10
N SER A 217 -23.44 15.25 -2.29
CA SER A 217 -22.46 15.45 -3.36
C SER A 217 -22.96 15.07 -4.75
N ILE A 218 -23.84 14.07 -4.90
CA ILE A 218 -24.44 13.70 -6.18
C ILE A 218 -25.20 14.88 -6.82
N PRO A 219 -26.23 15.47 -6.16
CA PRO A 219 -26.98 16.57 -6.77
C PRO A 219 -26.12 17.82 -6.93
N GLY A 220 -25.22 18.11 -5.97
CA GLY A 220 -24.32 19.25 -6.06
C GLY A 220 -23.33 19.13 -7.23
N ALA A 221 -22.69 17.97 -7.40
CA ALA A 221 -21.77 17.71 -8.50
C ALA A 221 -22.50 17.74 -9.84
N TYR A 222 -23.70 17.14 -9.91
CA TYR A 222 -24.53 17.18 -11.12
C TYR A 222 -24.90 18.61 -11.51
N ALA A 223 -25.34 19.42 -10.53
CA ALA A 223 -25.69 20.81 -10.77
C ALA A 223 -24.50 21.59 -11.36
N VAL A 224 -23.30 21.46 -10.77
CA VAL A 224 -22.12 22.20 -11.24
C VAL A 224 -21.54 21.61 -12.53
N ALA A 225 -21.75 20.32 -12.82
CA ALA A 225 -21.27 19.68 -14.04
C ALA A 225 -22.18 19.94 -15.25
N ARG A 226 -23.50 19.89 -15.07
CA ARG A 226 -24.49 19.90 -16.17
C ARG A 226 -25.30 21.18 -16.30
N LEU A 227 -25.63 21.82 -15.19
CA LEU A 227 -26.56 22.95 -15.22
C LEU A 227 -25.84 24.26 -15.46
N LYS A 228 -26.38 25.08 -16.36
CA LYS A 228 -25.91 26.45 -16.59
C LYS A 228 -26.66 27.41 -15.67
N PHE A 229 -25.97 27.98 -14.69
CA PHE A 229 -26.54 28.99 -13.79
C PHE A 229 -25.48 30.06 -13.45
N ARG A 230 -25.96 31.23 -13.00
CA ARG A 230 -25.07 32.35 -12.68
C ARG A 230 -24.19 31.99 -11.48
N GLY A 231 -22.87 32.08 -11.64
CA GLY A 231 -21.90 31.74 -10.58
C GLY A 231 -21.40 30.29 -10.59
N GLN A 232 -21.83 29.43 -11.51
CA GLN A 232 -21.40 28.02 -11.62
C GLN A 232 -19.87 27.84 -11.59
N LYS A 233 -19.12 28.66 -12.35
CA LYS A 233 -17.65 28.61 -12.36
C LYS A 233 -17.03 28.98 -11.01
N SER A 234 -17.64 29.94 -10.29
CA SER A 234 -17.17 30.35 -8.97
C SER A 234 -17.41 29.22 -7.96
N LEU A 235 -18.63 28.65 -7.95
CA LEU A 235 -18.97 27.52 -7.08
C LEU A 235 -18.07 26.29 -7.35
N SER A 236 -17.78 26.00 -8.62
CA SER A 236 -16.83 24.94 -8.99
C SER A 236 -15.43 25.16 -8.40
N ARG A 237 -14.94 26.40 -8.36
CA ARG A 237 -13.62 26.73 -7.80
C ARG A 237 -13.65 26.73 -6.27
N SER A 238 -14.74 27.20 -5.66
CA SER A 238 -14.86 27.25 -4.20
C SER A 238 -14.87 25.86 -3.57
N ILE A 239 -15.43 24.83 -4.23
CA ILE A 239 -15.39 23.45 -3.75
C ILE A 239 -13.93 23.00 -3.51
N LEU A 240 -13.04 23.28 -4.47
CA LEU A 240 -11.62 22.96 -4.35
C LEU A 240 -10.95 23.78 -3.25
N LEU A 241 -11.25 25.09 -3.16
CA LEU A 241 -10.68 25.96 -2.13
C LEU A 241 -11.08 25.50 -0.72
N ILE A 242 -12.32 25.07 -0.51
CA ILE A 242 -12.80 24.55 0.78
C ILE A 242 -12.06 23.25 1.13
N TYR A 243 -11.86 22.35 0.16
CA TYR A 243 -11.11 21.10 0.38
C TYR A 243 -9.65 21.33 0.77
N MET A 244 -9.03 22.41 0.29
CA MET A 244 -7.65 22.76 0.63
C MET A 244 -7.47 23.31 2.05
N VAL A 245 -8.55 23.67 2.75
CA VAL A 245 -8.47 24.17 4.13
C VAL A 245 -8.11 23.02 5.06
N PRO A 246 -6.99 23.11 5.81
CA PRO A 246 -6.62 22.06 6.76
C PRO A 246 -7.64 22.00 7.92
N MET A 247 -8.26 20.84 8.13
CA MET A 247 -9.28 20.70 9.18
C MET A 247 -8.78 20.99 10.59
N ILE A 248 -7.48 20.85 10.84
CA ILE A 248 -6.89 21.16 12.14
C ILE A 248 -7.04 22.63 12.55
N VAL A 249 -7.13 23.55 11.58
CA VAL A 249 -7.38 24.98 11.85
C VAL A 249 -8.79 25.20 12.39
N LEU A 250 -9.74 24.35 12.00
CA LEU A 250 -11.14 24.42 12.42
C LEU A 250 -11.41 23.58 13.68
N ALA A 251 -10.42 22.85 14.19
CA ALA A 251 -10.58 21.95 15.33
C ALA A 251 -11.12 22.67 16.57
N LEU A 252 -10.45 23.74 17.03
CA LEU A 252 -10.87 24.49 18.22
C LEU A 252 -12.28 25.09 18.08
N PRO A 253 -12.62 25.80 16.98
CA PRO A 253 -13.99 26.27 16.76
C PRO A 253 -15.03 25.15 16.79
N ILE A 254 -14.77 24.01 16.14
CA ILE A 254 -15.68 22.85 16.13
C ILE A 254 -15.87 22.33 17.55
N TYR A 255 -14.80 22.17 18.32
CA TYR A 255 -14.87 21.72 19.71
C TYR A 255 -15.74 22.63 20.58
N ILE A 256 -15.58 23.95 20.45
CA ILE A 256 -16.37 24.92 21.21
C ILE A 256 -17.86 24.78 20.86
N VAL A 257 -18.19 24.78 19.56
CA VAL A 257 -19.58 24.67 19.09
C VAL A 257 -20.21 23.35 19.55
N PHE A 258 -19.50 22.24 19.41
CA PHE A 258 -20.00 20.91 19.80
C PHE A 258 -20.18 20.79 21.32
N SER A 259 -19.32 21.45 22.10
CA SER A 259 -19.47 21.53 23.56
C SER A 259 -20.69 22.37 23.96
N MET A 260 -20.90 23.52 23.31
CA MET A 260 -22.05 24.41 23.60
C MET A 260 -23.39 23.80 23.19
N THR A 261 -23.41 22.99 22.13
CA THR A 261 -24.64 22.36 21.59
C THR A 261 -24.93 20.99 22.20
N GLY A 262 -24.07 20.46 23.07
CA GLY A 262 -24.22 19.12 23.63
C GLY A 262 -23.97 17.98 22.63
N LEU A 263 -23.33 18.26 21.49
CA LEU A 263 -22.95 17.27 20.47
C LEU A 263 -21.59 16.62 20.75
N ARG A 264 -20.81 17.16 21.70
CA ARG A 264 -19.59 16.52 22.19
C ARG A 264 -19.92 15.20 22.89
N ASN A 265 -19.02 14.24 22.76
CA ASN A 265 -19.10 12.90 23.33
C ASN A 265 -20.37 12.14 22.87
N SER A 266 -20.73 12.31 21.60
CA SER A 266 -21.91 11.73 20.96
C SER A 266 -21.60 11.21 19.56
N ILE A 267 -22.08 10.00 19.24
CA ILE A 267 -21.96 9.40 17.90
C ILE A 267 -22.70 10.25 16.86
N THR A 268 -23.83 10.85 17.22
CA THR A 268 -24.58 11.75 16.34
C THR A 268 -23.74 12.97 15.94
N GLY A 269 -22.95 13.50 16.86
CA GLY A 269 -22.00 14.59 16.57
C GLY A 269 -20.98 14.16 15.52
N ILE A 270 -20.41 12.96 15.67
CA ILE A 270 -19.43 12.42 14.72
C ILE A 270 -20.05 12.19 13.33
N VAL A 271 -21.23 11.56 13.26
CA VAL A 271 -21.96 11.34 12.01
C VAL A 271 -22.33 12.66 11.32
N MET A 272 -22.52 13.74 12.06
CA MET A 272 -22.79 15.06 11.49
C MET A 272 -21.53 15.74 10.94
N ILE A 273 -20.39 15.63 11.63
CA ILE A 273 -19.17 16.37 11.25
C ILE A 273 -18.34 15.67 10.17
N TYR A 274 -18.34 14.34 10.10
CA TYR A 274 -17.57 13.60 9.09
C TYR A 274 -18.02 13.88 7.64
N PRO A 275 -19.32 14.02 7.33
CA PRO A 275 -19.75 14.45 5.99
C PRO A 275 -19.22 15.83 5.61
N VAL A 276 -19.10 16.76 6.56
CA VAL A 276 -18.60 18.12 6.28
C VAL A 276 -17.19 18.08 5.70
N THR A 277 -16.35 17.14 6.12
CA THR A 277 -14.97 17.00 5.62
C THR A 277 -14.90 16.23 4.30
N THR A 278 -15.88 15.36 4.03
CA THR A 278 -15.87 14.45 2.87
C THR A 278 -16.71 14.94 1.68
N ILE A 279 -17.71 15.80 1.91
CA ILE A 279 -18.54 16.40 0.85
C ILE A 279 -17.72 17.18 -0.17
N PRO A 280 -16.75 18.05 0.20
CA PRO A 280 -15.97 18.82 -0.79
C PRO A 280 -15.21 17.93 -1.76
N VAL A 281 -14.57 16.86 -1.27
CA VAL A 281 -13.81 15.95 -2.12
C VAL A 281 -14.71 15.05 -2.96
N ALA A 282 -15.83 14.56 -2.41
CA ALA A 282 -16.80 13.80 -3.17
C ALA A 282 -17.44 14.64 -4.30
N LEU A 283 -17.78 15.90 -4.01
CA LEU A 283 -18.26 16.86 -5.00
C LEU A 283 -17.24 17.06 -6.12
N TYR A 284 -15.98 17.30 -5.78
CA TYR A 284 -14.90 17.50 -6.75
C TYR A 284 -14.71 16.28 -7.66
N MET A 285 -14.63 15.08 -7.08
CA MET A 285 -14.45 13.83 -7.83
C MET A 285 -15.64 13.53 -8.75
N LEU A 286 -16.86 13.60 -8.22
CA LEU A 286 -18.08 13.34 -9.01
C LEU A 286 -18.29 14.40 -10.09
N GLN A 287 -17.94 15.66 -9.83
CA GLN A 287 -18.02 16.72 -10.82
C GLN A 287 -17.11 16.44 -12.02
N GLY A 288 -15.86 16.03 -11.76
CA GLY A 288 -14.92 15.66 -12.82
C GLY A 288 -15.46 14.52 -13.68
N TYR A 289 -16.06 13.51 -13.04
CA TYR A 289 -16.63 12.37 -13.74
C TYR A 289 -17.89 12.71 -14.55
N PHE A 290 -18.87 13.38 -13.94
CA PHE A 290 -20.12 13.74 -14.62
C PHE A 290 -19.88 14.64 -15.85
N ARG A 291 -18.84 15.48 -15.84
CA ARG A 291 -18.46 16.25 -17.03
C ARG A 291 -17.99 15.39 -18.21
N GLY A 292 -17.39 14.23 -17.93
CA GLY A 292 -16.90 13.30 -18.95
C GLY A 292 -17.99 12.44 -19.58
N LEU A 293 -19.18 12.36 -18.97
CA LEU A 293 -20.30 11.60 -19.54
C LEU A 293 -20.90 12.32 -20.76
N PRO A 294 -21.31 11.60 -21.82
CA PRO A 294 -21.94 12.19 -23.00
C PRO A 294 -23.27 12.86 -22.63
N GLY A 295 -23.38 14.17 -22.88
CA GLY A 295 -24.58 14.94 -22.54
C GLY A 295 -25.82 14.51 -23.34
N GLU A 296 -25.60 14.00 -24.56
CA GLU A 296 -26.64 13.55 -25.49
C GLU A 296 -27.56 12.47 -24.91
N VAL A 297 -27.01 11.57 -24.08
CA VAL A 297 -27.79 10.50 -23.43
C VAL A 297 -28.77 11.07 -22.40
N GLU A 298 -28.35 12.11 -21.67
CA GLU A 298 -29.22 12.81 -20.73
C GLU A 298 -30.28 13.65 -21.46
N GLU A 299 -29.90 14.29 -22.57
CA GLU A 299 -30.83 15.05 -23.42
C GLU A 299 -31.90 14.15 -24.04
N ALA A 300 -31.54 12.96 -24.53
CA ALA A 300 -32.50 11.96 -25.01
C ALA A 300 -33.50 11.58 -23.92
N GLY A 301 -33.04 11.34 -22.69
CA GLY A 301 -33.93 11.06 -21.56
C GLY A 301 -34.91 12.20 -21.24
N LEU A 302 -34.47 13.46 -21.37
CA LEU A 302 -35.35 14.62 -21.22
C LEU A 302 -36.39 14.68 -22.35
N MET A 303 -36.01 14.35 -23.59
CA MET A 303 -36.93 14.27 -24.74
C MET A 303 -37.96 13.15 -24.58
N ASP A 304 -37.59 12.04 -23.92
CA ASP A 304 -38.49 10.94 -23.55
C ASP A 304 -39.41 11.26 -22.35
N GLY A 305 -39.38 12.50 -21.85
CA GLY A 305 -40.27 12.98 -20.80
C GLY A 305 -39.77 12.72 -19.38
N LEU A 306 -38.53 12.28 -19.18
CA LEU A 306 -37.95 12.21 -17.84
C LEU A 306 -37.72 13.61 -17.28
N ASN A 307 -38.06 13.82 -16.01
CA ASN A 307 -37.62 15.01 -15.29
C ASN A 307 -36.14 14.89 -14.90
N ARG A 308 -35.51 16.00 -14.50
CA ARG A 308 -34.07 16.02 -14.17
C ARG A 308 -33.66 15.07 -13.05
N LEU A 309 -34.51 14.92 -12.02
CA LEU A 309 -34.23 13.99 -10.93
C LEU A 309 -34.25 12.56 -11.48
N GLN A 310 -35.22 12.22 -12.32
CA GLN A 310 -35.28 10.92 -13.00
C GLN A 310 -34.08 10.71 -13.93
N VAL A 311 -33.59 11.72 -14.64
CA VAL A 311 -32.35 11.62 -15.44
C VAL A 311 -31.16 11.27 -14.54
N ILE A 312 -31.00 11.96 -13.40
CA ILE A 312 -29.93 11.65 -12.44
C ILE A 312 -30.04 10.18 -12.00
N TRP A 313 -31.21 9.75 -11.52
CA TRP A 313 -31.38 8.41 -10.95
C TRP A 313 -31.35 7.28 -11.98
N LYS A 314 -31.91 7.48 -13.17
CA LYS A 314 -32.08 6.43 -14.18
C LYS A 314 -30.98 6.40 -15.24
N ILE A 315 -30.26 7.50 -15.45
CA ILE A 315 -29.25 7.61 -16.51
C ILE A 315 -27.88 7.90 -15.88
N THR A 316 -27.72 9.05 -15.21
CA THR A 316 -26.41 9.49 -14.75
C THR A 316 -25.82 8.57 -13.69
N LEU A 317 -26.59 8.15 -12.68
CA LEU A 317 -26.10 7.28 -11.60
C LEU A 317 -25.70 5.88 -12.09
N PRO A 318 -26.51 5.15 -12.89
CA PRO A 318 -26.10 3.87 -13.46
C PRO A 318 -24.84 3.96 -14.31
N LEU A 319 -24.72 5.00 -15.15
CA LEU A 319 -23.52 5.23 -15.95
C LEU A 319 -22.30 5.57 -15.09
N SER A 320 -22.53 6.14 -13.91
CA SER A 320 -21.48 6.54 -12.97
C SER A 320 -21.16 5.53 -11.89
N LEU A 321 -21.68 4.29 -11.97
CA LEU A 321 -21.45 3.27 -10.95
C LEU A 321 -19.96 3.03 -10.64
N PRO A 322 -19.03 2.98 -11.62
CA PRO A 322 -17.59 2.88 -11.34
C PRO A 322 -17.05 4.05 -10.50
N ALA A 323 -17.49 5.27 -10.81
CA ALA A 323 -17.08 6.48 -10.11
C ALA A 323 -17.69 6.55 -8.71
N LEU A 324 -18.97 6.22 -8.56
CA LEU A 324 -19.64 6.14 -7.27
C LEU A 324 -18.99 5.10 -6.37
N ALA A 325 -18.59 3.94 -6.89
CA ALA A 325 -17.85 2.94 -6.12
C ALA A 325 -16.50 3.50 -5.62
N SER A 326 -15.77 4.18 -6.50
CA SER A 326 -14.47 4.78 -6.18
C SER A 326 -14.60 5.90 -5.13
N VAL A 327 -15.58 6.79 -5.30
CA VAL A 327 -15.86 7.90 -4.37
C VAL A 327 -16.38 7.36 -3.03
N SER A 328 -17.25 6.35 -3.03
CA SER A 328 -17.73 5.70 -1.81
C SER A 328 -16.59 5.11 -1.00
N LEU A 329 -15.70 4.37 -1.67
CA LEU A 329 -14.52 3.80 -1.01
C LEU A 329 -13.61 4.90 -0.45
N TYR A 330 -13.38 5.97 -1.22
CA TYR A 330 -12.55 7.08 -0.78
C TYR A 330 -13.14 7.79 0.44
N VAL A 331 -14.44 8.09 0.43
CA VAL A 331 -15.16 8.68 1.57
C VAL A 331 -15.15 7.75 2.78
N PHE A 332 -15.38 6.45 2.56
CA PHE A 332 -15.28 5.44 3.62
C PHE A 332 -13.89 5.44 4.25
N MET A 333 -12.83 5.42 3.43
CA MET A 333 -11.45 5.43 3.93
C MET A 333 -11.13 6.70 4.74
N ILE A 334 -11.63 7.87 4.32
CA ILE A 334 -11.44 9.10 5.10
C ILE A 334 -12.13 8.98 6.46
N ALA A 335 -13.40 8.55 6.49
CA ALA A 335 -14.16 8.42 7.72
C ALA A 335 -13.61 7.33 8.65
N TRP A 336 -13.18 6.20 8.09
CA TRP A 336 -12.60 5.06 8.82
C TRP A 336 -11.28 5.42 9.48
N ASN A 337 -10.44 6.22 8.80
CA ASN A 337 -9.13 6.65 9.28
C ASN A 337 -9.17 8.01 10.01
N GLU A 338 -10.35 8.62 10.17
CA GLU A 338 -10.46 9.91 10.82
C GLU A 338 -10.10 9.77 12.31
N PHE A 339 -9.07 10.50 12.73
CA PHE A 339 -8.55 10.44 14.09
C PHE A 339 -8.77 11.74 14.86
N LEU A 340 -8.55 12.89 14.21
CA LEU A 340 -8.45 14.18 14.89
C LEU A 340 -9.76 14.60 15.54
N LEU A 341 -10.87 14.53 14.81
CA LEU A 341 -12.19 14.93 15.31
C LEU A 341 -12.68 13.90 16.33
N ALA A 342 -12.46 12.61 16.11
CA ALA A 342 -12.77 11.58 17.11
C ALA A 342 -12.01 11.79 18.42
N PHE A 343 -10.71 12.07 18.36
CA PHE A 343 -9.88 12.35 19.53
C PHE A 343 -10.34 13.58 20.31
N MET A 344 -10.73 14.62 19.60
CA MET A 344 -11.15 15.89 20.19
C MET A 344 -12.58 15.86 20.74
N LEU A 345 -13.48 15.09 20.13
CA LEU A 345 -14.91 15.13 20.43
C LEU A 345 -15.40 13.95 21.28
N LEU A 346 -14.66 12.84 21.35
CA LEU A 346 -15.07 11.65 22.11
C LEU A 346 -14.20 11.47 23.35
N ASP A 347 -14.87 11.46 24.51
CA ASP A 347 -14.22 11.31 25.82
C ASP A 347 -14.52 9.94 26.46
N ASP A 348 -15.73 9.41 26.25
CA ASP A 348 -16.18 8.12 26.80
C ASP A 348 -15.69 6.96 25.92
N PRO A 349 -14.91 6.01 26.46
CA PRO A 349 -14.41 4.86 25.71
C PRO A 349 -15.50 4.08 25.01
N SER A 350 -16.70 3.94 25.59
CA SER A 350 -17.82 3.21 24.98
C SER A 350 -18.29 3.80 23.64
N LYS A 351 -17.87 5.03 23.31
CA LYS A 351 -18.24 5.73 22.07
C LYS A 351 -17.08 5.88 21.11
N PHE A 352 -15.89 5.38 21.44
CA PHE A 352 -14.72 5.58 20.61
C PHE A 352 -14.87 4.96 19.23
N THR A 353 -14.42 5.69 18.22
CA THR A 353 -14.12 5.11 16.91
C THR A 353 -12.86 4.25 17.00
N LEU A 354 -12.65 3.39 16.01
CA LEU A 354 -11.54 2.46 15.94
C LEU A 354 -10.17 3.15 16.08
N THR A 355 -9.93 4.22 15.32
CA THR A 355 -8.70 5.02 15.35
C THR A 355 -8.45 5.63 16.72
N ARG A 356 -9.51 6.17 17.36
CA ARG A 356 -9.43 6.73 18.71
C ARG A 356 -9.18 5.64 19.77
N GLY A 357 -9.81 4.48 19.62
CA GLY A 357 -9.61 3.30 20.45
C GLY A 357 -8.18 2.79 20.38
N ILE A 358 -7.63 2.62 19.17
CA ILE A 358 -6.23 2.22 18.96
C ILE A 358 -5.27 3.23 19.60
N ALA A 359 -5.54 4.53 19.45
CA ALA A 359 -4.71 5.55 20.10
C ALA A 359 -4.72 5.46 21.63
N SER A 360 -5.82 5.01 22.24
CA SER A 360 -5.86 4.76 23.69
C SER A 360 -5.02 3.56 24.13
N LEU A 361 -4.69 2.64 23.21
CA LEU A 361 -3.76 1.52 23.45
C LEU A 361 -2.31 1.97 23.47
N ASN A 362 -2.00 3.19 23.00
CA ASN A 362 -0.65 3.74 23.03
C ASN A 362 -0.34 4.34 24.42
N SER A 363 -0.35 3.47 25.43
CA SER A 363 -0.06 3.81 26.83
C SER A 363 1.14 3.00 27.33
N SER A 364 1.91 3.55 28.26
CA SER A 364 3.02 2.84 28.92
C SER A 364 2.57 1.58 29.65
N GLU A 365 1.29 1.53 30.05
CA GLU A 365 0.70 0.39 30.77
C GLU A 365 0.20 -0.72 29.82
N ILE A 366 0.02 -0.41 28.54
CA ILE A 366 -0.55 -1.34 27.57
C ILE A 366 0.58 -1.96 26.74
N PRO A 367 0.70 -3.29 26.74
CA PRO A 367 1.67 -3.98 25.92
C PRO A 367 1.55 -3.63 24.42
N ARG A 368 2.69 -3.42 23.76
CA ARG A 368 2.75 -2.90 22.38
C ARG A 368 2.16 -3.85 21.36
N GLN A 369 2.14 -5.15 21.65
CA GLN A 369 1.51 -6.15 20.79
C GLN A 369 0.01 -5.91 20.59
N HIS A 370 -0.72 -5.36 21.58
CA HIS A 370 -2.15 -5.05 21.42
C HIS A 370 -2.38 -3.88 20.47
N LEU A 371 -1.55 -2.84 20.55
CA LEU A 371 -1.59 -1.71 19.62
C LEU A 371 -1.37 -2.19 18.18
N MET A 372 -0.40 -3.08 17.98
CA MET A 372 -0.11 -3.65 16.66
C MET A 372 -1.23 -4.58 16.18
N ALA A 373 -1.80 -5.42 17.05
CA ALA A 373 -2.95 -6.27 16.72
C ALA A 373 -4.16 -5.43 16.30
N GLY A 374 -4.42 -4.33 17.01
CA GLY A 374 -5.46 -3.37 16.66
C GLY A 374 -5.21 -2.72 15.29
N ALA A 375 -3.97 -2.35 14.98
CA ALA A 375 -3.60 -1.80 13.67
C ALA A 375 -3.77 -2.81 12.52
N VAL A 376 -3.44 -4.09 12.75
CA VAL A 376 -3.70 -5.18 11.79
C VAL A 376 -5.20 -5.30 11.52
N ILE A 377 -6.03 -5.42 12.58
CA ILE A 377 -7.48 -5.54 12.43
C ILE A 377 -8.06 -4.32 11.71
N ALA A 378 -7.59 -3.10 12.01
CA ALA A 378 -8.09 -1.89 11.38
C ALA A 378 -7.80 -1.81 9.88
N THR A 379 -6.76 -2.47 9.40
CA THR A 379 -6.38 -2.52 7.99
C THR A 379 -7.29 -3.47 7.18
N VAL A 380 -7.77 -4.55 7.80
CA VAL A 380 -8.51 -5.64 7.12
C VAL A 380 -9.79 -5.15 6.43
N PRO A 381 -10.69 -4.38 7.06
CA PRO A 381 -11.92 -3.91 6.41
C PRO A 381 -11.67 -3.04 5.19
N VAL A 382 -10.64 -2.18 5.22
CA VAL A 382 -10.28 -1.32 4.09
C VAL A 382 -9.80 -2.17 2.92
N MET A 383 -8.93 -3.16 3.18
CA MET A 383 -8.46 -4.09 2.15
C MET A 383 -9.61 -4.91 1.56
N ALA A 384 -10.50 -5.44 2.39
CA ALA A 384 -11.65 -6.22 1.95
C ALA A 384 -12.60 -5.40 1.07
N LEU A 385 -12.88 -4.15 1.45
CA LEU A 385 -13.70 -3.23 0.65
C LEU A 385 -13.01 -2.87 -0.67
N PHE A 386 -11.70 -2.58 -0.65
CA PHE A 386 -10.94 -2.29 -1.86
C PHE A 386 -11.01 -3.46 -2.85
N LEU A 387 -10.67 -4.67 -2.43
CA LEU A 387 -10.71 -5.88 -3.28
C LEU A 387 -12.13 -6.19 -3.77
N GLY A 388 -13.15 -5.98 -2.93
CA GLY A 388 -14.54 -6.15 -3.33
C GLY A 388 -15.02 -5.13 -4.37
N LEU A 389 -14.50 -3.91 -4.31
CA LEU A 389 -14.88 -2.80 -5.19
C LEU A 389 -14.00 -2.64 -6.44
N GLU A 390 -12.80 -3.23 -6.44
CA GLU A 390 -11.83 -3.18 -7.54
C GLU A 390 -12.45 -3.55 -8.90
N LYS A 391 -13.31 -4.58 -8.92
CA LYS A 391 -14.02 -5.02 -10.13
C LYS A 391 -14.91 -3.94 -10.76
N PHE A 392 -15.42 -2.99 -9.97
CA PHE A 392 -16.23 -1.87 -10.47
C PHE A 392 -15.34 -0.74 -11.00
N MET A 393 -14.17 -0.53 -10.39
CA MET A 393 -13.21 0.51 -10.79
C MET A 393 -12.56 0.20 -12.15
N THR A 394 -12.18 -1.07 -12.38
CA THR A 394 -11.51 -1.51 -13.62
C THR A 394 -12.43 -1.52 -14.85
N ARG A 395 -13.74 -1.76 -14.67
CA ARG A 395 -14.72 -1.71 -15.76
C ARG A 395 -14.97 -0.29 -16.28
N GLY A 396 -14.81 0.73 -15.45
CA GLY A 396 -14.98 2.14 -15.86
C GLY A 396 -13.88 2.65 -16.79
N LEU A 397 -12.66 2.12 -16.67
CA LEU A 397 -11.51 2.51 -17.49
C LEU A 397 -11.58 1.98 -18.94
N THR A 398 -12.35 0.92 -19.18
CA THR A 398 -12.45 0.27 -20.50
C THR A 398 -13.65 0.74 -21.33
N ALA A 399 -14.68 1.32 -20.69
CA ALA A 399 -15.89 1.80 -21.36
C ALA A 399 -15.73 3.16 -22.08
N GLY A 400 -14.70 3.94 -21.73
CA GLY A 400 -14.42 5.26 -22.33
C GLY A 400 -13.59 5.22 -23.63
N SER A 401 -13.12 4.04 -24.06
CA SER A 401 -12.45 3.87 -25.36
C SER A 401 -13.46 3.69 -26.49
N VAL A 402 -14.41 4.62 -26.62
CA VAL A 402 -15.15 4.75 -27.86
C VAL A 402 -14.20 5.36 -28.88
N LYS A 403 -13.98 4.66 -29.98
CA LYS A 403 -13.18 5.12 -31.13
C LYS A 403 -13.71 6.49 -31.57
N GLY A 404 -12.88 7.52 -31.40
CA GLY A 404 -12.87 8.72 -32.23
C GLY A 404 -11.95 8.49 -33.41
#